data_AF-A0A812MYU7-F1
#
_entry.id   AF-A0A812MYU7-F1
#
_cell.length_a   1.000
_cell.length_b   1.000
_cell.length_c   1.000
_cell.angle_alpha   90.00
_cell.angle_beta   90.00
_cell.angle_gamma   90.00
#
_symmetry.space_group_name_H-M   'P 1'
#
loop_
_entity.id
_entity.type
_entity.pdbx_description
1 polymer ?
#
loop_
_entity_poly.entity_id
_entity_poly.type
_entity_poly.pdbx_seq_one_letter_code
_entity_poly.pdbx_strand_id
1 'polypeptide(L)'
;MPPTDLSTRTARFYDVSAADRDAAAEAAATNLAVQGFCILDCGFKDKKKEVLEKAKADAAALDEAEAFYRPEELVFSGLFGDEGSARIAPLSLKEEPLREGLKALDDEMTELAQVTAPFISFKMGLEIVSRARAVLHETGPLEGIIQKLTPGEASMWLSDFRFGRVLCVVCIGPGYGEMELKPYAEVDAKPFKVTAAPGTVLMIRSDKLRARHLCRTRTLLLSCNLQASAATNARLAPNPCAGKLQEWLDARLRYLKSAETEDRRAELPRHLRLTMNRQCFKGQYMAVRGLASRISPCWGPETFWCGGSCGLDAMQEVPLMRWDHEKFFDPDDNGWRLYKTFSRHMSFVDGVDLFDNKMFSITPAESKIMDPQQRVVLEVGYEALFSGGYKKGKIMNSLGGMYLGYGTGNSDFGHVERTSDGAAEGSFGATGGSAAITANRFSFVLGMKGPSIAVDAEDASALLSVHMGCEALHSKGRALANEFSLCGGIKLNLSAFYWPQRQAAGWLSKVGRCQ
;
A
#
# COMPACT_ATOMS: atom_id res chain seq x y z
N MET A 1 -3.39 31.64 -20.44
CA MET A 1 -1.94 31.72 -20.16
C MET A 1 -1.62 33.17 -19.82
N PRO A 2 -1.00 33.48 -18.67
CA PRO A 2 -0.44 34.81 -18.42
C PRO A 2 0.89 34.96 -19.19
N PRO A 3 1.38 36.20 -19.41
CA PRO A 3 2.47 36.47 -20.37
C PRO A 3 3.73 35.66 -20.07
N THR A 4 4.34 35.20 -21.16
CA THR A 4 5.51 34.32 -21.26
C THR A 4 6.78 34.93 -20.68
N ASP A 5 6.87 36.25 -20.54
CA ASP A 5 8.06 36.90 -19.97
C ASP A 5 7.91 37.17 -18.46
N LEU A 6 8.69 36.44 -17.65
CA LEU A 6 8.81 36.66 -16.21
C LEU A 6 9.34 38.06 -15.86
N SER A 7 10.07 38.73 -16.77
CA SER A 7 10.75 39.99 -16.50
C SER A 7 9.80 41.18 -16.27
N THR A 8 8.54 41.06 -16.73
CA THR A 8 7.50 42.09 -16.56
C THR A 8 6.66 41.95 -15.29
N ARG A 9 6.94 40.93 -14.44
CA ARG A 9 6.12 40.61 -13.27
C ARG A 9 6.50 41.49 -12.08
N THR A 10 5.51 42.01 -11.36
CA THR A 10 5.74 42.79 -10.13
C THR A 10 5.49 41.92 -8.90
N ALA A 11 6.47 41.85 -7.98
CA ALA A 11 6.26 41.25 -6.67
C ALA A 11 5.25 42.09 -5.86
N ARG A 12 4.16 41.46 -5.41
CA ARG A 12 3.14 42.09 -4.55
C ARG A 12 3.20 41.42 -3.18
N PHE A 13 3.19 42.24 -2.12
CA PHE A 13 3.12 41.81 -0.74
C PHE A 13 1.66 41.72 -0.30
N TYR A 14 1.28 40.63 0.34
CA TYR A 14 -0.05 40.44 0.93
C TYR A 14 0.09 40.23 2.43
N ASP A 15 -0.51 41.09 3.24
CA ASP A 15 -0.54 40.95 4.69
C ASP A 15 -1.64 39.97 5.10
N VAL A 16 -1.23 38.79 5.57
CA VAL A 16 -2.13 37.72 6.05
C VAL A 16 -2.24 37.77 7.59
N SER A 17 -1.61 38.76 8.23
CA SER A 17 -1.68 39.02 9.68
C SER A 17 -2.79 39.99 10.08
N ALA A 18 -3.50 40.57 9.10
CA ALA A 18 -4.58 41.54 9.25
C ALA A 18 -5.98 40.88 9.45
N ALA A 19 -7.00 41.71 9.73
CA ALA A 19 -8.33 41.27 10.15
C ALA A 19 -9.16 40.48 9.11
N ASP A 20 -8.74 40.44 7.84
CA ASP A 20 -9.41 39.69 6.76
C ASP A 20 -8.43 38.73 6.07
N ARG A 21 -8.21 37.58 6.72
CA ARG A 21 -7.29 36.53 6.27
C ARG A 21 -7.74 35.84 4.97
N ASP A 22 -9.04 35.72 4.76
CA ASP A 22 -9.60 35.05 3.59
C ASP A 22 -9.39 35.88 2.32
N ALA A 23 -9.57 37.20 2.39
CA ALA A 23 -9.28 38.09 1.27
C ALA A 23 -7.80 38.06 0.86
N ALA A 24 -6.88 38.03 1.85
CA ALA A 24 -5.45 37.92 1.59
C ALA A 24 -5.08 36.56 0.97
N ALA A 25 -5.69 35.46 1.44
CA ALA A 25 -5.48 34.12 0.90
C ALA A 25 -6.05 33.96 -0.52
N GLU A 26 -7.23 34.53 -0.82
CA GLU A 26 -7.77 34.54 -2.18
C GLU A 26 -6.87 35.33 -3.14
N ALA A 27 -6.38 36.49 -2.71
CA ALA A 27 -5.46 37.30 -3.49
C ALA A 27 -4.13 36.57 -3.74
N ALA A 28 -3.60 35.88 -2.72
CA ALA A 28 -2.42 35.03 -2.82
C ALA A 28 -2.63 33.89 -3.83
N ALA A 29 -3.74 33.16 -3.76
CA ALA A 29 -4.07 32.09 -4.70
C ALA A 29 -4.24 32.60 -6.14
N THR A 30 -4.87 33.77 -6.31
CA THR A 30 -5.01 34.42 -7.62
C THR A 30 -3.65 34.79 -8.18
N ASN A 31 -2.75 35.32 -7.35
CA ASN A 31 -1.41 35.69 -7.78
C ASN A 31 -0.54 34.45 -8.07
N LEU A 32 -0.67 33.38 -7.29
CA LEU A 32 -0.07 32.07 -7.58
C LEU A 32 -0.52 31.51 -8.93
N ALA A 33 -1.81 31.66 -9.29
CA ALA A 33 -2.34 31.21 -10.56
C ALA A 33 -1.77 31.99 -11.77
N VAL A 34 -1.51 33.29 -11.59
CA VAL A 34 -1.04 34.19 -12.67
C VAL A 34 0.49 34.23 -12.74
N GLN A 35 1.13 34.56 -11.62
CA GLN A 35 2.57 34.81 -11.53
C GLN A 35 3.38 33.58 -11.11
N GLY A 36 2.73 32.52 -10.62
CA GLY A 36 3.40 31.31 -10.15
C GLY A 36 4.05 31.45 -8.77
N PHE A 37 4.04 32.63 -8.15
CA PHE A 37 4.53 32.86 -6.80
C PHE A 37 3.79 34.03 -6.15
N CYS A 38 3.82 34.10 -4.82
CA CYS A 38 3.39 35.27 -4.06
C CYS A 38 4.21 35.43 -2.78
N ILE A 39 4.26 36.65 -2.26
CA ILE A 39 4.95 36.99 -1.01
C ILE A 39 3.91 37.36 0.02
N LEU A 40 4.01 36.72 1.18
CA LEU A 40 3.08 36.88 2.29
C LEU A 40 3.81 37.50 3.48
N ASP A 41 3.14 38.42 4.16
CA ASP A 41 3.52 38.90 5.47
C ASP A 41 2.63 38.21 6.52
N CYS A 42 3.23 37.31 7.30
CA CYS A 42 2.56 36.59 8.37
C CYS A 42 2.84 37.23 9.75
N GLY A 43 3.42 38.43 9.78
CA GLY A 43 3.77 39.14 11.01
C GLY A 43 5.08 38.68 11.65
N PHE A 44 5.90 37.88 10.97
CA PHE A 44 7.19 37.41 11.48
C PHE A 44 8.24 38.51 11.62
N LYS A 45 8.11 39.61 10.87
CA LYS A 45 9.02 40.76 10.97
C LYS A 45 8.87 41.51 12.28
N ASP A 46 7.62 41.64 12.76
CA ASP A 46 7.27 42.50 13.89
C ASP A 46 6.65 41.69 15.04
N LYS A 47 5.41 41.18 14.85
CA LYS A 47 4.59 40.55 15.89
C LYS A 47 5.12 39.21 16.39
N LYS A 48 5.79 38.43 15.53
CA LYS A 48 6.28 37.07 15.81
C LYS A 48 7.79 36.95 15.72
N LYS A 49 8.52 38.04 15.94
CA LYS A 49 9.99 38.08 15.84
C LYS A 49 10.68 37.08 16.78
N GLU A 50 10.15 36.90 17.99
CA GLU A 50 10.68 35.93 18.97
C GLU A 50 10.64 34.48 18.47
N VAL A 51 9.65 34.14 17.62
CA VAL A 51 9.54 32.80 17.01
C VAL A 51 10.74 32.53 16.09
N LEU A 52 11.18 33.53 15.32
CA LEU A 52 12.36 33.40 14.45
C LEU A 52 13.64 33.23 15.27
N GLU A 53 13.80 33.93 16.39
CA GLU A 53 14.97 33.78 17.26
C GLU A 53 15.00 32.40 17.93
N LYS A 54 13.87 31.91 18.44
CA LYS A 54 13.75 30.53 18.94
C LYS A 54 14.07 29.50 17.85
N ALA A 55 13.55 29.69 16.63
CA ALA A 55 13.81 28.79 15.52
C ALA A 55 15.31 28.75 15.12
N LYS A 56 16.04 29.87 15.24
CA LYS A 56 17.50 29.89 15.04
C LYS A 56 18.24 29.10 16.13
N ALA A 57 17.84 29.24 17.39
CA ALA A 57 18.40 28.48 18.49
C ALA A 57 18.13 26.97 18.31
N ASP A 58 16.92 26.62 17.89
CA ASP A 58 16.54 25.26 17.57
C ASP A 58 17.34 24.68 16.41
N ALA A 59 17.61 25.48 15.36
CA ALA A 59 18.45 25.06 14.25
C ALA A 59 19.92 24.84 14.69
N ALA A 60 20.47 25.71 15.55
CA ALA A 60 21.82 25.53 16.09
C ALA A 60 21.96 24.22 16.86
N ALA A 61 20.98 23.90 17.70
CA ALA A 61 20.98 22.64 18.43
C ALA A 61 20.74 21.40 17.52
N LEU A 62 20.23 21.57 16.29
CA LEU A 62 20.09 20.47 15.30
C LEU A 62 21.44 20.22 14.60
N ASP A 63 22.19 21.30 14.37
CA ASP A 63 23.58 21.23 13.88
C ASP A 63 24.48 20.51 14.91
N GLU A 64 24.33 20.83 16.20
CA GLU A 64 25.03 20.12 17.30
C GLU A 64 24.67 18.63 17.39
N ALA A 65 23.45 18.26 16.97
CA ALA A 65 22.97 16.88 16.93
C ALA A 65 23.31 16.15 15.62
N GLU A 66 24.10 16.77 14.73
CA GLU A 66 24.49 16.25 13.42
C GLU A 66 23.28 15.89 12.52
N ALA A 67 22.14 16.58 12.69
CA ALA A 67 20.94 16.32 11.90
C ALA A 67 21.01 16.85 10.45
N PHE A 68 21.94 17.76 10.17
CA PHE A 68 22.15 18.35 8.85
C PHE A 68 23.05 17.48 7.99
N TYR A 69 22.60 17.20 6.77
CA TYR A 69 23.41 16.51 5.76
C TYR A 69 23.36 17.23 4.42
N ARG A 70 24.35 16.95 3.57
CA ARG A 70 24.41 17.50 2.21
C ARG A 70 23.70 16.57 1.22
N PRO A 71 22.58 16.99 0.62
CA PRO A 71 21.82 16.15 -0.29
C PRO A 71 22.51 15.97 -1.66
N GLU A 72 22.15 14.89 -2.36
CA GLU A 72 22.56 14.62 -3.74
C GLU A 72 21.93 15.62 -4.73
N GLU A 73 22.53 15.80 -5.92
CA GLU A 73 22.07 16.73 -6.97
C GLU A 73 20.61 16.53 -7.37
N LEU A 74 20.16 15.28 -7.45
CA LEU A 74 18.76 14.96 -7.78
C LEU A 74 17.76 15.50 -6.75
N VAL A 75 18.20 15.70 -5.51
CA VAL A 75 17.36 16.23 -4.42
C VAL A 75 17.45 17.75 -4.38
N PHE A 76 18.66 18.33 -4.27
CA PHE A 76 18.77 19.79 -4.14
C PHE A 76 18.29 20.55 -5.39
N SER A 77 18.32 19.92 -6.57
CA SER A 77 17.78 20.52 -7.81
C SER A 77 16.25 20.67 -7.79
N GLY A 78 15.54 19.92 -6.93
CA GLY A 78 14.12 20.08 -6.63
C GLY A 78 13.81 20.94 -5.40
N LEU A 79 14.86 21.38 -4.69
CA LEU A 79 14.77 22.29 -3.54
C LEU A 79 15.24 23.69 -3.98
N PHE A 80 16.19 24.30 -3.26
CA PHE A 80 16.68 25.65 -3.53
C PHE A 80 18.05 25.69 -4.24
N GLY A 81 18.44 24.61 -4.92
CA GLY A 81 19.74 24.49 -5.56
C GLY A 81 20.85 24.07 -4.61
N ASP A 82 22.07 24.01 -5.14
CA ASP A 82 23.29 23.61 -4.42
C ASP A 82 23.64 24.57 -3.28
N GLU A 83 23.61 25.89 -3.51
CA GLU A 83 23.89 26.88 -2.47
C GLU A 83 22.70 27.08 -1.51
N GLY A 84 21.49 27.07 -2.03
CA GLY A 84 20.26 27.28 -1.25
C GLY A 84 19.81 26.06 -0.45
N SER A 85 20.39 24.90 -0.70
CA SER A 85 20.17 23.67 0.08
C SER A 85 21.50 22.96 0.29
N ALA A 86 22.53 23.74 0.67
CA ALA A 86 23.88 23.26 0.92
C ALA A 86 23.89 22.16 2.00
N ARG A 87 23.12 22.36 3.07
CA ARG A 87 22.75 21.32 4.02
C ARG A 87 21.26 21.35 4.28
N ILE A 88 20.66 20.19 4.53
CA ILE A 88 19.24 20.07 4.86
C ILE A 88 19.04 19.17 6.09
N ALA A 89 17.97 19.44 6.83
CA ALA A 89 17.47 18.63 7.92
C ALA A 89 15.94 18.46 7.76
N PRO A 90 15.47 17.33 7.20
CA PRO A 90 14.05 17.02 7.13
C PRO A 90 13.48 16.73 8.52
N LEU A 91 12.41 17.44 8.91
CA LEU A 91 11.83 17.34 10.25
C LEU A 91 10.79 16.22 10.33
N SER A 92 10.85 15.37 11.36
CA SER A 92 9.88 14.28 11.59
C SER A 92 8.80 14.66 12.61
N LEU A 93 7.54 14.66 12.20
CA LEU A 93 6.38 15.03 13.05
C LEU A 93 6.04 13.98 14.12
N LYS A 94 6.55 12.75 14.02
CA LYS A 94 6.12 11.62 14.86
C LYS A 94 7.12 11.21 15.94
N GLU A 95 8.39 11.55 15.79
CA GLU A 95 9.47 10.87 16.52
C GLU A 95 10.40 11.81 17.29
N GLU A 96 10.33 13.12 17.03
CA GLU A 96 11.19 14.10 17.70
C GLU A 96 10.34 15.08 18.53
N PRO A 97 10.77 15.43 19.75
CA PRO A 97 10.27 16.64 20.39
C PRO A 97 10.74 17.84 19.55
N LEU A 98 9.90 18.21 18.58
CA LEU A 98 10.08 19.43 17.80
C LEU A 98 10.23 20.58 18.78
N ARG A 99 11.40 21.22 18.73
CA ARG A 99 11.75 22.35 19.57
C ARG A 99 10.78 23.51 19.29
N GLU A 100 10.52 24.33 20.32
CA GLU A 100 9.37 25.25 20.35
C GLU A 100 9.30 26.22 19.16
N GLY A 101 10.43 26.74 18.69
CA GLY A 101 10.49 27.71 17.60
C GLY A 101 10.22 27.10 16.24
N LEU A 102 10.90 26.00 15.90
CA LEU A 102 10.65 25.30 14.63
C LEU A 102 9.24 24.72 14.57
N LYS A 103 8.73 24.21 15.69
CA LYS A 103 7.34 23.74 15.80
C LYS A 103 6.35 24.86 15.50
N ALA A 104 6.54 26.03 16.12
CA ALA A 104 5.67 27.18 15.89
C ALA A 104 5.69 27.64 14.42
N LEU A 105 6.84 27.64 13.74
CA LEU A 105 6.90 27.94 12.31
C LEU A 105 6.18 26.89 11.45
N ASP A 106 6.29 25.61 11.80
CA ASP A 106 5.61 24.52 11.09
C ASP A 106 4.08 24.54 11.29
N ASP A 107 3.62 24.92 12.49
CA ASP A 107 2.21 25.14 12.80
C ASP A 107 1.65 26.32 11.98
N GLU A 108 2.41 27.41 11.84
CA GLU A 108 2.04 28.56 11.00
C GLU A 108 1.96 28.21 9.51
N MET A 109 2.90 27.40 9.00
CA MET A 109 2.81 26.88 7.63
C MET A 109 1.57 25.99 7.45
N THR A 110 1.18 25.25 8.50
CA THR A 110 -0.04 24.42 8.48
C THR A 110 -1.29 25.30 8.41
N GLU A 111 -1.38 26.34 9.23
CA GLU A 111 -2.50 27.29 9.21
C GLU A 111 -2.60 27.98 7.85
N LEU A 112 -1.47 28.46 7.31
CA LEU A 112 -1.41 29.09 6.00
C LEU A 112 -1.85 28.14 4.88
N ALA A 113 -1.46 26.87 4.94
CA ALA A 113 -1.92 25.84 4.00
C ALA A 113 -3.44 25.65 4.07
N GLN A 114 -4.02 25.60 5.27
CA GLN A 114 -5.45 25.42 5.47
C GLN A 114 -6.26 26.60 4.93
N VAL A 115 -5.83 27.83 5.18
CA VAL A 115 -6.53 29.03 4.72
C VAL A 115 -6.41 29.19 3.19
N THR A 116 -5.27 28.86 2.60
CA THR A 116 -5.05 29.03 1.15
C THR A 116 -5.58 27.88 0.28
N ALA A 117 -5.68 26.65 0.82
CA ALA A 117 -6.06 25.46 0.06
C ALA A 117 -7.41 25.57 -0.70
N PRO A 118 -8.50 26.09 -0.11
CA PRO A 118 -9.78 26.23 -0.82
C PRO A 118 -9.67 27.14 -2.05
N PHE A 119 -8.96 28.26 -1.91
CA PHE A 119 -8.76 29.22 -3.01
C PHE A 119 -7.81 28.68 -4.07
N ILE A 120 -6.77 27.94 -3.67
CA ILE A 120 -5.87 27.23 -4.60
C ILE A 120 -6.66 26.23 -5.44
N SER A 121 -7.54 25.46 -4.80
CA SER A 121 -8.42 24.50 -5.48
C SER A 121 -9.37 25.20 -6.45
N PHE A 122 -10.02 26.27 -6.02
CA PHE A 122 -10.97 27.04 -6.85
C PHE A 122 -10.30 27.74 -8.04
N LYS A 123 -9.17 28.42 -7.84
CA LYS A 123 -8.51 29.25 -8.88
C LYS A 123 -7.63 28.44 -9.83
N MET A 124 -7.04 27.34 -9.38
CA MET A 124 -6.07 26.56 -10.16
C MET A 124 -6.52 25.12 -10.46
N GLY A 125 -7.64 24.66 -9.90
CA GLY A 125 -8.08 23.26 -10.03
C GLY A 125 -7.15 22.28 -9.29
N LEU A 126 -6.44 22.76 -8.27
CA LEU A 126 -5.48 21.98 -7.49
C LEU A 126 -6.08 21.63 -6.13
N GLU A 127 -6.69 20.46 -6.02
CA GLU A 127 -7.21 19.96 -4.75
C GLU A 127 -6.06 19.60 -3.80
N ILE A 128 -5.71 20.52 -2.89
CA ILE A 128 -4.69 20.30 -1.86
C ILE A 128 -5.31 19.49 -0.72
N VAL A 129 -4.73 18.33 -0.42
CA VAL A 129 -5.25 17.38 0.58
C VAL A 129 -4.32 17.18 1.77
N SER A 130 -3.04 17.49 1.61
CA SER A 130 -2.02 17.31 2.64
C SER A 130 -0.84 18.25 2.42
N ARG A 131 0.10 18.26 3.37
CA ARG A 131 1.43 18.87 3.22
C ARG A 131 2.52 17.84 3.43
N ALA A 132 3.63 18.02 2.73
CA ALA A 132 4.86 17.29 3.01
C ALA A 132 5.44 17.70 4.36
N ARG A 133 6.40 16.91 4.84
CA ARG A 133 7.21 17.27 6.01
C ARG A 133 7.92 18.60 5.79
N ALA A 134 8.14 19.34 6.86
CA ALA A 134 9.00 20.53 6.77
C ALA A 134 10.46 20.12 6.61
N VAL A 135 11.20 20.91 5.85
CA VAL A 135 12.63 20.74 5.60
C VAL A 135 13.30 22.03 6.01
N LEU A 136 14.23 21.94 6.95
CA LEU A 136 15.11 23.04 7.30
C LEU A 136 16.29 23.03 6.34
N HIS A 137 16.58 24.17 5.74
CA HIS A 137 17.67 24.37 4.80
C HIS A 137 18.66 25.35 5.40
N GLU A 138 19.92 24.97 5.32
CA GLU A 138 21.02 25.88 5.54
C GLU A 138 21.62 26.25 4.20
N THR A 139 21.66 27.54 3.94
CA THR A 139 22.23 28.11 2.74
C THR A 139 23.60 28.68 3.07
N GLY A 140 24.58 28.49 2.20
CA GLY A 140 25.94 28.91 2.51
C GLY A 140 27.00 28.25 1.63
N PRO A 141 28.29 28.40 1.99
CA PRO A 141 29.38 27.81 1.23
C PRO A 141 29.22 26.29 1.14
N LEU A 142 29.63 25.75 0.00
CA LEU A 142 29.50 24.35 -0.35
C LEU A 142 30.51 23.48 0.42
N GLU A 143 30.36 23.36 1.73
CA GLU A 143 31.17 22.50 2.59
C GLU A 143 30.53 21.11 2.79
N GLY A 144 31.33 20.11 3.15
CA GLY A 144 30.86 18.74 3.41
C GLY A 144 30.77 17.80 2.19
N ILE A 145 30.68 16.50 2.47
CA ILE A 145 30.61 15.42 1.47
C ILE A 145 29.14 15.23 1.07
N ILE A 146 28.87 15.17 -0.24
CA ILE A 146 27.53 14.82 -0.75
C ILE A 146 27.19 13.40 -0.28
N GLN A 147 26.09 13.26 0.45
CA GLN A 147 25.59 11.96 0.89
C GLN A 147 24.96 11.24 -0.29
N LYS A 148 25.44 10.02 -0.56
CA LYS A 148 24.91 9.18 -1.62
C LYS A 148 23.44 8.88 -1.39
N LEU A 149 22.63 9.19 -2.39
CA LEU A 149 21.20 8.93 -2.36
C LEU A 149 20.89 7.43 -2.17
N THR A 150 20.17 7.09 -1.10
CA THR A 150 19.65 5.73 -0.90
C THR A 150 18.30 5.53 -1.60
N PRO A 151 17.89 4.29 -1.92
CA PRO A 151 16.55 4.04 -2.48
C PRO A 151 15.40 4.48 -1.56
N GLY A 152 15.59 4.37 -0.23
CA GLY A 152 14.62 4.82 0.76
C GLY A 152 14.42 6.34 0.72
N GLU A 153 15.51 7.11 0.76
CA GLU A 153 15.46 8.56 0.63
C GLU A 153 14.93 8.99 -0.75
N ALA A 154 15.35 8.33 -1.83
CA ALA A 154 14.84 8.62 -3.17
C ALA A 154 13.32 8.43 -3.24
N SER A 155 12.80 7.34 -2.65
CA SER A 155 11.36 7.09 -2.57
C SER A 155 10.62 8.15 -1.76
N MET A 156 11.24 8.66 -0.69
CA MET A 156 10.71 9.73 0.14
C MET A 156 10.60 11.04 -0.64
N TRP A 157 11.71 11.53 -1.21
CA TRP A 157 11.74 12.76 -2.00
C TRP A 157 10.89 12.69 -3.25
N LEU A 158 10.84 11.52 -3.90
CA LEU A 158 9.96 11.26 -5.02
C LEU A 158 8.49 11.49 -4.65
N SER A 159 8.05 11.05 -3.47
CA SER A 159 6.69 11.32 -2.99
C SER A 159 6.45 12.82 -2.82
N ASP A 160 7.36 13.52 -2.16
CA ASP A 160 7.23 14.95 -1.90
C ASP A 160 7.19 15.78 -3.19
N PHE A 161 8.02 15.48 -4.18
CA PHE A 161 8.03 16.18 -5.47
C PHE A 161 6.89 15.76 -6.40
N ARG A 162 6.46 14.49 -6.35
CA ARG A 162 5.37 13.98 -7.19
C ARG A 162 4.05 14.68 -6.87
N PHE A 163 3.70 14.72 -5.59
CA PHE A 163 2.43 15.26 -5.13
C PHE A 163 2.49 16.76 -4.87
N GLY A 164 3.69 17.29 -4.60
CA GLY A 164 3.93 18.70 -4.36
C GLY A 164 3.59 19.61 -5.54
N ARG A 165 2.84 20.68 -5.26
CA ARG A 165 2.40 21.67 -6.27
C ARG A 165 2.64 23.11 -5.87
N VAL A 166 2.69 23.39 -4.57
CA VAL A 166 2.96 24.73 -4.06
C VAL A 166 3.94 24.61 -2.90
N LEU A 167 5.15 25.10 -3.08
CA LEU A 167 6.17 25.17 -2.04
C LEU A 167 5.93 26.42 -1.20
N CYS A 168 5.71 26.24 0.10
CA CYS A 168 5.72 27.31 1.10
C CYS A 168 7.12 27.41 1.69
N VAL A 169 7.63 28.64 1.85
CA VAL A 169 8.99 28.93 2.32
C VAL A 169 8.94 30.05 3.34
N VAL A 170 9.56 29.86 4.50
CA VAL A 170 9.75 30.88 5.53
C VAL A 170 11.25 31.19 5.64
N CYS A 171 11.63 32.45 5.43
CA CYS A 171 13.00 32.90 5.61
C CYS A 171 13.27 33.17 7.09
N ILE A 172 14.12 32.38 7.74
CA ILE A 172 14.41 32.49 9.18
C ILE A 172 15.50 33.53 9.46
N GLY A 173 16.52 33.61 8.59
CA GLY A 173 17.71 34.45 8.83
C GLY A 173 18.88 33.64 9.42
N PRO A 174 19.93 34.29 9.96
CA PRO A 174 20.07 35.74 10.21
C PRO A 174 20.49 36.56 8.98
N GLY A 175 21.01 35.91 7.93
CA GLY A 175 21.42 36.57 6.68
C GLY A 175 20.24 36.96 5.78
N TYR A 176 20.53 37.79 4.79
CA TYR A 176 19.62 38.13 3.69
C TYR A 176 20.07 37.42 2.41
N GLY A 177 19.11 37.01 1.59
CA GLY A 177 19.37 36.39 0.31
C GLY A 177 18.45 36.85 -0.81
N GLU A 178 18.67 36.32 -2.00
CA GLU A 178 17.80 36.45 -3.15
C GLU A 178 17.24 35.08 -3.53
N MET A 179 15.92 35.00 -3.65
CA MET A 179 15.24 33.85 -4.24
C MET A 179 15.10 34.07 -5.74
N GLU A 180 15.83 33.29 -6.53
CA GLU A 180 15.71 33.24 -7.99
C GLU A 180 14.64 32.23 -8.41
N LEU A 181 13.66 32.69 -9.18
CA LEU A 181 12.57 31.89 -9.71
C LEU A 181 12.69 31.81 -11.23
N LYS A 182 12.69 30.59 -11.77
CA LYS A 182 12.81 30.37 -13.23
C LYS A 182 11.85 29.27 -13.71
N PRO A 183 11.15 29.42 -14.85
CA PRO A 183 10.22 28.41 -15.32
C PRO A 183 10.96 27.17 -15.81
N TYR A 184 10.41 25.98 -15.56
CA TYR A 184 10.98 24.75 -16.12
C TYR A 184 10.84 24.68 -17.64
N ALA A 185 9.80 25.28 -18.21
CA ALA A 185 9.52 25.22 -19.65
C ALA A 185 10.45 26.10 -20.50
N GLU A 186 11.09 27.11 -19.91
CA GLU A 186 11.88 28.11 -20.63
C GLU A 186 13.32 28.14 -20.09
N VAL A 187 14.19 27.35 -20.72
CA VAL A 187 15.58 27.19 -20.29
C VAL A 187 16.37 28.49 -20.41
N ASP A 188 16.01 29.39 -21.33
CA ASP A 188 16.73 30.65 -21.58
C ASP A 188 16.09 31.86 -20.90
N ALA A 189 14.96 31.69 -20.19
CA ALA A 189 14.33 32.79 -19.46
C ALA A 189 15.25 33.37 -18.38
N LYS A 190 15.26 34.71 -18.26
CA LYS A 190 15.96 35.40 -17.18
C LYS A 190 15.28 35.07 -15.84
N PRO A 191 16.06 34.75 -14.79
CA PRO A 191 15.48 34.45 -13.47
C PRO A 191 14.82 35.71 -12.89
N PHE A 192 13.65 35.53 -12.30
CA PHE A 192 13.00 36.57 -11.50
C PHE A 192 13.55 36.53 -10.07
N LYS A 193 13.93 37.68 -9.51
CA LYS A 193 14.58 37.77 -8.20
C LYS A 193 13.64 38.36 -7.16
N VAL A 194 13.52 37.67 -6.03
CA VAL A 194 12.77 38.15 -4.86
C VAL A 194 13.72 38.28 -3.67
N THR A 195 13.69 39.41 -3.00
CA THR A 195 14.46 39.60 -1.75
C THR A 195 13.91 38.69 -0.65
N ALA A 196 14.75 37.79 -0.15
CA ALA A 196 14.46 36.85 0.92
C ALA A 196 15.02 37.39 2.25
N ALA A 197 14.33 38.38 2.82
CA ALA A 197 14.68 38.93 4.14
C ALA A 197 14.11 38.04 5.27
N PRO A 198 14.71 38.01 6.47
CA PRO A 198 14.15 37.33 7.63
C PRO A 198 12.67 37.72 7.87
N GLY A 199 11.83 36.72 8.11
CA GLY A 199 10.38 36.85 8.27
C GLY A 199 9.58 36.93 6.96
N THR A 200 10.24 36.90 5.79
CA THR A 200 9.53 36.82 4.50
C THR A 200 8.97 35.41 4.30
N VAL A 201 7.70 35.31 3.92
CA VAL A 201 7.06 34.05 3.55
C VAL A 201 6.78 34.06 2.05
N LEU A 202 7.17 33.00 1.34
CA LEU A 202 6.92 32.84 -0.09
C LEU A 202 6.08 31.59 -0.33
N MET A 203 5.11 31.68 -1.23
CA MET A 203 4.50 30.52 -1.86
C MET A 203 4.90 30.49 -3.33
N ILE A 204 5.31 29.32 -3.83
CA ILE A 204 5.86 29.14 -5.17
C ILE A 204 5.24 27.90 -5.82
N ARG A 205 4.80 27.98 -7.08
CA ARG A 205 4.34 26.84 -7.88
C ARG A 205 5.53 25.94 -8.24
N SER A 206 5.85 24.99 -7.37
CA SER A 206 7.03 24.11 -7.46
C SER A 206 7.03 23.15 -8.64
N ASP A 207 5.88 22.97 -9.29
CA ASP A 207 5.72 22.22 -10.54
C ASP A 207 5.96 23.06 -11.80
N LYS A 208 5.99 24.39 -11.69
CA LYS A 208 6.18 25.33 -12.80
C LYS A 208 7.48 26.11 -12.72
N LEU A 209 7.89 26.47 -11.51
CA LEU A 209 9.05 27.30 -11.23
C LEU A 209 10.08 26.49 -10.44
N ARG A 210 11.33 26.55 -10.92
CA ARG A 210 12.51 26.18 -10.14
C ARG A 210 12.88 27.36 -9.26
N ALA A 211 13.05 27.10 -7.97
CA ALA A 211 13.53 28.07 -7.00
C ALA A 211 15.02 27.83 -6.71
N ARG A 212 15.80 28.91 -6.60
CA ARG A 212 17.18 28.88 -6.08
C ARG A 212 17.35 29.99 -5.07
N HIS A 213 17.98 29.69 -3.95
CA HIS A 213 18.28 30.71 -2.96
C HIS A 213 19.78 31.02 -2.97
N LEU A 214 20.11 32.29 -3.22
CA LEU A 214 21.49 32.78 -3.26
C LEU A 214 21.73 33.69 -2.07
N CYS A 215 22.82 33.48 -1.35
CA CYS A 215 23.18 34.29 -0.19
C CYS A 215 24.69 34.45 -0.07
N ARG A 216 25.14 35.59 0.45
CA ARG A 216 26.56 35.82 0.76
C ARG A 216 26.96 35.33 2.16
N THR A 217 25.99 35.16 3.05
CA THR A 217 26.18 34.73 4.43
C THR A 217 25.29 33.54 4.74
N ARG A 218 25.69 32.74 5.73
CA ARG A 218 24.90 31.60 6.21
C ARG A 218 23.50 32.06 6.63
N THR A 219 22.46 31.47 6.05
CA THR A 219 21.07 31.75 6.43
C THR A 219 20.22 30.49 6.42
N LEU A 220 19.11 30.53 7.14
CA LEU A 220 18.21 29.40 7.33
C LEU A 220 16.87 29.67 6.64
N LEU A 221 16.36 28.65 5.96
CA LEU A 221 15.03 28.62 5.35
C LEU A 221 14.28 27.40 5.88
N LEU A 222 12.99 27.55 6.15
CA LEU A 222 12.10 26.42 6.37
C LEU A 222 11.17 26.28 5.18
N SER A 223 11.02 25.08 4.64
CA SER A 223 10.11 24.85 3.52
C SER A 223 9.20 23.64 3.74
N CYS A 224 7.99 23.69 3.16
CA CYS A 224 7.13 22.53 3.04
C CYS A 224 6.32 22.59 1.75
N ASN A 225 6.00 21.44 1.16
CA ASN A 225 5.27 21.39 -0.11
C ASN A 225 3.80 21.02 0.14
N LEU A 226 2.88 21.82 -0.40
CA LEU A 226 1.46 21.51 -0.40
C LEU A 226 1.16 20.47 -1.47
N GLN A 227 0.54 19.37 -1.06
CA GLN A 227 0.36 18.17 -1.86
C GLN A 227 -1.06 18.09 -2.39
N ALA A 228 -1.17 17.94 -3.71
CA ALA A 228 -2.45 17.74 -4.37
C ALA A 228 -2.91 16.28 -4.29
N SER A 229 -4.21 16.05 -4.41
CA SER A 229 -4.81 14.71 -4.43
C SER A 229 -4.24 13.84 -5.56
N ALA A 230 -4.26 12.52 -5.37
CA ALA A 230 -3.80 11.60 -6.41
C ALA A 230 -4.61 11.74 -7.71
N ALA A 231 -5.92 12.00 -7.61
CA ALA A 231 -6.81 12.21 -8.75
C ALA A 231 -6.44 13.49 -9.53
N THR A 232 -6.14 14.58 -8.82
CA THR A 232 -5.66 15.82 -9.43
C THR A 232 -4.31 15.59 -10.11
N ASN A 233 -3.37 14.95 -9.42
CA ASN A 233 -2.03 14.72 -9.94
C ASN A 233 -1.99 13.81 -11.16
N ALA A 234 -2.89 12.83 -11.27
CA ALA A 234 -3.00 11.96 -12.43
C ALA A 234 -3.31 12.71 -13.74
N ARG A 235 -3.86 13.93 -13.66
CA ARG A 235 -4.24 14.76 -14.81
C ARG A 235 -3.20 15.82 -15.18
N LEU A 236 -2.16 15.97 -14.37
CA LEU A 236 -1.16 17.04 -14.52
C LEU A 236 0.17 16.47 -15.00
N ALA A 237 0.95 17.32 -15.68
CA ALA A 237 2.33 17.00 -16.00
C ALA A 237 3.13 16.75 -14.69
N PRO A 238 3.99 15.72 -14.65
CA PRO A 238 4.78 15.44 -13.47
C PRO A 238 5.78 16.57 -13.20
N ASN A 239 6.08 16.80 -11.93
CA ASN A 239 7.18 17.68 -11.56
C ASN A 239 8.49 17.15 -12.20
N PRO A 240 9.25 17.98 -12.96
CA PRO A 240 10.46 17.52 -13.64
C PRO A 240 11.48 16.85 -12.70
N CYS A 241 11.60 17.32 -11.46
CA CYS A 241 12.51 16.72 -10.48
C CYS A 241 12.02 15.35 -10.00
N ALA A 242 10.70 15.16 -9.88
CA ALA A 242 10.12 13.85 -9.59
C ALA A 242 10.39 12.84 -10.73
N GLY A 243 10.38 13.31 -11.99
CA GLY A 243 10.71 12.47 -13.16
C GLY A 243 12.14 11.93 -13.10
N LYS A 244 13.12 12.81 -12.85
CA LYS A 244 14.54 12.40 -12.72
C LYS A 244 14.77 11.44 -11.56
N LEU A 245 14.15 11.68 -10.40
CA LEU A 245 14.23 10.77 -9.26
C LEU A 245 13.59 9.40 -9.56
N GLN A 246 12.46 9.38 -10.26
CA GLN A 246 11.82 8.13 -10.68
C GLN A 246 12.74 7.32 -11.60
N GLU A 247 13.33 7.96 -12.62
CA GLU A 247 14.26 7.30 -13.54
C GLU A 247 15.47 6.71 -12.82
N TRP A 248 16.05 7.48 -11.89
CA TRP A 248 17.15 7.00 -11.05
C TRP A 248 16.75 5.80 -10.20
N LEU A 249 15.58 5.88 -9.55
CA LEU A 249 15.08 4.80 -8.69
C LEU A 249 14.82 3.53 -9.50
N ASP A 250 14.20 3.65 -10.68
CA ASP A 250 13.93 2.51 -11.56
C ASP A 250 15.22 1.88 -12.10
N ALA A 251 16.23 2.67 -12.44
CA ALA A 251 17.56 2.17 -12.80
C ALA A 251 18.22 1.43 -11.62
N ARG A 252 18.12 1.99 -10.41
CA ARG A 252 18.68 1.41 -9.19
C ARG A 252 18.01 0.09 -8.82
N LEU A 253 16.69 0.02 -8.87
CA LEU A 253 15.92 -1.21 -8.60
C LEU A 253 16.24 -2.30 -9.63
N ARG A 254 16.37 -1.96 -10.92
CA ARG A 254 16.81 -2.91 -11.96
C ARG A 254 18.20 -3.47 -11.68
N TYR A 255 19.14 -2.60 -11.31
CA TYR A 255 20.50 -3.02 -10.93
C TYR A 255 20.47 -3.98 -9.73
N LEU A 256 19.78 -3.62 -8.65
CA LEU A 256 19.67 -4.45 -7.44
C LEU A 256 18.99 -5.80 -7.72
N LYS A 257 17.96 -5.83 -8.58
CA LYS A 257 17.32 -7.08 -8.98
C LYS A 257 18.27 -8.01 -9.72
N SER A 258 19.11 -7.44 -10.60
CA SER A 258 20.07 -8.18 -11.43
C SER A 258 21.26 -8.75 -10.66
N ALA A 259 21.64 -8.13 -9.55
CA ALA A 259 22.85 -8.48 -8.80
C ALA A 259 22.75 -9.75 -7.93
N GLU A 260 21.64 -10.51 -8.02
CA GLU A 260 21.34 -11.82 -7.38
C GLU A 260 21.79 -12.06 -5.92
N THR A 261 22.15 -11.02 -5.18
CA THR A 261 22.59 -11.12 -3.78
C THR A 261 21.41 -10.83 -2.86
N GLU A 262 20.98 -11.86 -2.12
CA GLU A 262 19.84 -11.78 -1.18
C GLU A 262 20.05 -10.70 -0.11
N ASP A 263 21.30 -10.56 0.37
CA ASP A 263 21.69 -9.59 1.41
C ASP A 263 21.39 -8.14 1.01
N ARG A 264 21.69 -7.73 -0.22
CA ARG A 264 21.44 -6.35 -0.71
C ARG A 264 19.96 -6.03 -0.90
N ARG A 265 19.09 -7.05 -0.95
CA ARG A 265 17.63 -6.89 -1.06
C ARG A 265 16.99 -6.70 0.32
N ALA A 266 17.65 -7.10 1.39
CA ALA A 266 17.15 -6.99 2.76
C ALA A 266 17.14 -5.54 3.26
N GLU A 267 18.09 -4.72 2.81
CA GLU A 267 18.20 -3.29 3.15
C GLU A 267 17.14 -2.40 2.49
N LEU A 268 16.41 -2.91 1.49
CA LEU A 268 15.35 -2.16 0.82
C LEU A 268 14.06 -2.16 1.66
N PRO A 269 13.42 -0.99 1.87
CA PRO A 269 12.07 -0.90 2.38
C PRO A 269 11.10 -1.86 1.66
N ARG A 270 10.18 -2.49 2.41
CA ARG A 270 9.27 -3.53 1.90
C ARG A 270 8.52 -3.11 0.63
N HIS A 271 8.04 -1.86 0.56
CA HIS A 271 7.29 -1.35 -0.60
C HIS A 271 8.16 -1.26 -1.86
N LEU A 272 9.45 -0.91 -1.71
CA LEU A 272 10.40 -0.89 -2.83
C LEU A 272 10.77 -2.30 -3.27
N ARG A 273 10.89 -3.24 -2.33
CA ARG A 273 11.12 -4.66 -2.67
C ARG A 273 9.95 -5.24 -3.48
N LEU A 274 8.71 -4.92 -3.09
CA LEU A 274 7.51 -5.31 -3.84
C LEU A 274 7.49 -4.66 -5.23
N THR A 275 7.78 -3.36 -5.31
CA THR A 275 7.83 -2.61 -6.58
C THR A 275 8.89 -3.18 -7.52
N MET A 276 10.10 -3.43 -7.01
CA MET A 276 11.18 -4.08 -7.74
C MET A 276 10.78 -5.47 -8.24
N ASN A 277 10.17 -6.29 -7.39
CA ASN A 277 9.71 -7.62 -7.79
C ASN A 277 8.60 -7.57 -8.83
N ARG A 278 7.78 -6.51 -8.85
CA ARG A 278 6.71 -6.33 -9.84
C ARG A 278 7.22 -5.77 -11.18
N GLN A 279 8.11 -4.78 -11.15
CA GLN A 279 8.57 -4.07 -12.34
C GLN A 279 9.79 -4.71 -13.01
N CYS A 280 10.67 -5.32 -12.21
CA CYS A 280 11.94 -5.87 -12.68
C CYS A 280 11.91 -7.41 -12.76
N PHE A 281 10.72 -8.02 -12.80
CA PHE A 281 10.60 -9.47 -12.94
C PHE A 281 11.04 -9.91 -14.35
N LYS A 282 11.91 -10.92 -14.41
CA LYS A 282 12.45 -11.47 -15.67
C LYS A 282 11.75 -12.76 -16.14
N GLY A 283 10.86 -13.33 -15.33
CA GLY A 283 10.14 -14.55 -15.67
C GLY A 283 8.84 -14.29 -16.44
N GLN A 284 8.12 -15.37 -16.75
CA GLN A 284 6.79 -15.28 -17.35
C GLN A 284 5.77 -14.75 -16.33
N TYR A 285 5.05 -13.70 -16.69
CA TYR A 285 3.94 -13.22 -15.88
C TYR A 285 2.77 -14.19 -15.96
N MET A 286 2.26 -14.57 -14.80
CA MET A 286 1.04 -15.36 -14.69
C MET A 286 -0.15 -14.43 -14.53
N ALA A 287 -1.19 -14.68 -15.32
CA ALA A 287 -2.44 -13.94 -15.23
C ALA A 287 -3.48 -14.76 -14.46
N VAL A 288 -4.00 -14.21 -13.37
CA VAL A 288 -5.21 -14.73 -12.73
C VAL A 288 -6.39 -14.31 -13.59
N ARG A 289 -7.03 -15.27 -14.25
CA ARG A 289 -8.10 -15.01 -15.24
C ARG A 289 -9.50 -15.04 -14.65
N GLY A 290 -9.71 -15.83 -13.61
CA GLY A 290 -10.98 -15.97 -12.90
C GLY A 290 -10.72 -16.30 -11.44
N LEU A 291 -11.70 -16.00 -10.60
CA LEU A 291 -11.66 -16.31 -9.18
C LEU A 291 -13.07 -16.60 -8.67
N ALA A 292 -13.14 -17.44 -7.64
CA ALA A 292 -14.36 -17.66 -6.86
C ALA A 292 -13.94 -18.03 -5.44
N SER A 293 -14.83 -17.78 -4.48
CA SER A 293 -14.56 -18.11 -3.09
C SER A 293 -15.84 -18.39 -2.33
N ARG A 294 -15.68 -19.14 -1.23
CA ARG A 294 -16.66 -19.28 -0.16
C ARG A 294 -15.89 -19.11 1.14
N ILE A 295 -15.95 -17.91 1.70
CA ILE A 295 -15.22 -17.55 2.91
C ILE A 295 -16.21 -16.85 3.81
N SER A 296 -16.48 -17.41 4.98
CA SER A 296 -17.54 -16.91 5.86
C SER A 296 -17.37 -15.41 6.22
N PRO A 297 -18.47 -14.62 6.21
CA PRO A 297 -19.85 -14.93 5.80
C PRO A 297 -20.14 -14.59 4.32
N CYS A 298 -19.10 -14.55 3.50
CA CYS A 298 -19.10 -14.01 2.15
C CYS A 298 -19.29 -15.11 1.09
N TRP A 299 -20.23 -14.86 0.17
CA TRP A 299 -20.57 -15.76 -0.93
C TRP A 299 -19.94 -15.31 -2.24
N GLY A 300 -18.61 -15.16 -2.22
CA GLY A 300 -17.82 -14.78 -3.37
C GLY A 300 -16.83 -13.65 -3.10
N PRO A 301 -15.93 -13.39 -4.05
CA PRO A 301 -14.82 -12.48 -3.85
C PRO A 301 -15.20 -11.02 -3.64
N GLU A 302 -16.27 -10.57 -4.29
CA GLU A 302 -16.75 -9.19 -4.20
C GLU A 302 -17.25 -8.90 -2.78
N THR A 303 -18.08 -9.80 -2.24
CA THR A 303 -18.58 -9.68 -0.86
C THR A 303 -17.45 -9.78 0.17
N PHE A 304 -16.46 -10.64 -0.08
CA PHE A 304 -15.26 -10.74 0.74
C PHE A 304 -14.44 -9.45 0.73
N TRP A 305 -14.23 -8.84 -0.43
CA TRP A 305 -13.53 -7.57 -0.56
C TRP A 305 -14.25 -6.43 0.18
N CYS A 306 -15.57 -6.32 0.02
CA CYS A 306 -16.38 -5.32 0.71
C CYS A 306 -16.31 -5.50 2.24
N GLY A 307 -16.49 -6.73 2.74
CA GLY A 307 -16.42 -7.04 4.16
C GLY A 307 -15.05 -6.73 4.76
N GLY A 308 -13.97 -7.18 4.10
CA GLY A 308 -12.60 -6.93 4.54
C GLY A 308 -12.25 -5.44 4.55
N SER A 309 -12.69 -4.68 3.54
CA SER A 309 -12.47 -3.23 3.46
C SER A 309 -13.19 -2.47 4.58
N CYS A 310 -14.29 -3.02 5.12
CA CYS A 310 -15.04 -2.45 6.24
C CYS A 310 -14.56 -2.94 7.62
N GLY A 311 -13.58 -3.84 7.67
CA GLY A 311 -13.08 -4.43 8.93
C GLY A 311 -14.06 -5.42 9.58
N LEU A 312 -14.81 -6.19 8.79
CA LEU A 312 -15.76 -7.18 9.29
C LEU A 312 -15.09 -8.28 10.14
N ASP A 313 -15.54 -8.46 11.38
CA ASP A 313 -15.25 -9.64 12.21
C ASP A 313 -16.31 -10.72 11.97
N ALA A 314 -15.89 -11.83 11.37
CA ALA A 314 -16.76 -12.94 10.96
C ALA A 314 -16.87 -14.06 12.01
N MET A 315 -16.24 -13.92 13.18
CA MET A 315 -16.18 -14.98 14.19
C MET A 315 -17.43 -14.96 15.08
N GLN A 316 -18.10 -16.11 15.18
CA GLN A 316 -19.31 -16.30 15.96
C GLN A 316 -19.20 -17.51 16.89
N GLU A 317 -20.05 -17.62 17.90
CA GLU A 317 -20.15 -18.85 18.69
C GLU A 317 -20.62 -20.02 17.81
N VAL A 318 -20.17 -21.24 18.13
CA VAL A 318 -20.56 -22.44 17.37
C VAL A 318 -22.09 -22.60 17.37
N PRO A 319 -22.77 -22.51 16.22
CA PRO A 319 -24.21 -22.69 16.16
C PRO A 319 -24.60 -24.15 16.44
N LEU A 320 -25.72 -24.36 17.13
CA LEU A 320 -26.27 -25.70 17.40
C LEU A 320 -26.54 -26.51 16.13
N MET A 321 -26.83 -25.82 15.01
CA MET A 321 -27.01 -26.46 13.69
C MET A 321 -25.72 -27.11 13.14
N ARG A 322 -24.55 -26.82 13.72
CA ARG A 322 -23.28 -27.47 13.36
C ARG A 322 -23.05 -28.72 14.19
N TRP A 323 -22.98 -28.53 15.50
CA TRP A 323 -22.94 -29.59 16.50
C TRP A 323 -23.28 -28.99 17.85
N ASP A 324 -23.64 -29.85 18.80
CA ASP A 324 -23.77 -29.46 20.20
C ASP A 324 -22.39 -29.24 20.83
N HIS A 325 -21.99 -27.97 20.94
CA HIS A 325 -20.66 -27.61 21.42
C HIS A 325 -20.53 -27.66 22.94
N GLU A 326 -21.63 -27.68 23.71
CA GLU A 326 -21.57 -27.84 25.17
C GLU A 326 -20.93 -29.18 25.57
N LYS A 327 -21.08 -30.20 24.72
CA LYS A 327 -20.39 -31.50 24.86
C LYS A 327 -18.87 -31.40 24.81
N PHE A 328 -18.32 -30.35 24.21
CA PHE A 328 -16.87 -30.16 24.05
C PHE A 328 -16.35 -28.96 24.82
N PHE A 329 -17.20 -28.01 25.22
CA PHE A 329 -16.76 -26.79 25.89
C PHE A 329 -16.38 -27.03 27.37
N ASP A 330 -15.27 -26.45 27.79
CA ASP A 330 -14.84 -26.31 29.19
C ASP A 330 -13.96 -25.05 29.29
N PRO A 331 -14.32 -24.05 30.13
CA PRO A 331 -13.53 -22.83 30.28
C PRO A 331 -12.16 -23.07 30.95
N ASP A 332 -11.90 -24.23 31.55
CA ASP A 332 -10.59 -24.58 32.12
C ASP A 332 -9.53 -24.78 31.02
N ASP A 333 -8.38 -24.14 31.20
CA ASP A 333 -7.19 -24.31 30.37
C ASP A 333 -6.74 -25.76 30.28
N ASN A 334 -6.97 -26.55 31.34
CA ASN A 334 -6.63 -27.97 31.41
C ASN A 334 -7.77 -28.90 30.96
N GLY A 335 -8.90 -28.35 30.50
CA GLY A 335 -10.06 -29.14 30.04
C GLY A 335 -9.74 -30.11 28.91
N TRP A 336 -8.70 -29.86 28.12
CA TRP A 336 -8.23 -30.78 27.07
C TRP A 336 -7.85 -32.18 27.60
N ARG A 337 -7.48 -32.31 28.89
CA ARG A 337 -7.22 -33.62 29.52
C ARG A 337 -8.49 -34.49 29.62
N LEU A 338 -9.65 -33.85 29.62
CA LEU A 338 -10.97 -34.48 29.58
C LEU A 338 -11.59 -34.43 28.18
N TYR A 339 -10.78 -34.19 27.15
CA TYR A 339 -11.22 -34.03 25.77
C TYR A 339 -12.20 -32.86 25.55
N LYS A 340 -11.99 -31.77 26.29
CA LYS A 340 -12.74 -30.51 26.19
C LYS A 340 -11.91 -29.37 25.62
N THR A 341 -12.54 -28.25 25.31
CA THR A 341 -11.90 -27.03 24.84
C THR A 341 -12.51 -25.74 25.38
N PHE A 342 -11.69 -24.73 25.66
CA PHE A 342 -12.14 -23.38 26.03
C PHE A 342 -12.59 -22.55 24.82
N SER A 343 -12.22 -22.96 23.61
CA SER A 343 -12.55 -22.19 22.41
C SER A 343 -13.99 -22.49 22.02
N ARG A 344 -14.78 -21.44 21.82
CA ARG A 344 -16.18 -21.55 21.36
C ARG A 344 -16.51 -20.70 20.13
N HIS A 345 -15.55 -19.96 19.60
CA HIS A 345 -15.75 -19.10 18.45
C HIS A 345 -15.11 -19.67 17.20
N MET A 346 -15.83 -19.59 16.08
CA MET A 346 -15.35 -19.94 14.76
C MET A 346 -16.15 -19.20 13.68
N SER A 347 -15.59 -19.09 12.48
CA SER A 347 -16.28 -18.57 11.30
C SER A 347 -16.81 -19.72 10.43
N PHE A 348 -18.07 -19.65 9.99
CA PHE A 348 -18.81 -20.76 9.38
C PHE A 348 -19.40 -20.39 8.02
N VAL A 349 -19.09 -21.17 6.99
CA VAL A 349 -19.68 -20.99 5.65
C VAL A 349 -21.05 -21.65 5.61
N ASP A 350 -22.09 -20.92 5.23
CA ASP A 350 -23.45 -21.46 5.13
C ASP A 350 -23.62 -22.43 3.95
N GLY A 351 -24.63 -23.30 4.02
CA GLY A 351 -25.02 -24.19 2.92
C GLY A 351 -24.01 -25.27 2.54
N VAL A 352 -23.07 -25.63 3.41
CA VAL A 352 -22.09 -26.71 3.15
C VAL A 352 -22.73 -28.10 2.95
N ASP A 353 -23.98 -28.26 3.39
CA ASP A 353 -24.81 -29.44 3.21
C ASP A 353 -25.53 -29.47 1.85
N LEU A 354 -25.65 -28.32 1.18
CA LEU A 354 -26.29 -28.16 -0.13
C LEU A 354 -25.32 -28.53 -1.27
N PHE A 355 -25.86 -29.06 -2.37
CA PHE A 355 -25.09 -29.38 -3.58
C PHE A 355 -25.98 -29.63 -4.79
N ASP A 356 -25.69 -29.00 -5.93
CA ASP A 356 -26.36 -29.33 -7.21
C ASP A 356 -25.72 -30.56 -7.87
N ASN A 357 -26.09 -31.74 -7.39
CA ASN A 357 -25.56 -33.00 -7.92
C ASN A 357 -25.88 -33.24 -9.41
N LYS A 358 -27.00 -32.72 -9.91
CA LYS A 358 -27.46 -32.90 -11.29
C LYS A 358 -26.57 -32.14 -12.26
N MET A 359 -26.15 -30.93 -11.91
CA MET A 359 -25.20 -30.15 -12.72
C MET A 359 -23.90 -30.91 -12.97
N PHE A 360 -23.41 -31.64 -11.97
CA PHE A 360 -22.17 -32.40 -12.02
C PHE A 360 -22.35 -33.88 -12.41
N SER A 361 -23.55 -34.30 -12.79
CA SER A 361 -23.87 -35.69 -13.17
C SER A 361 -23.52 -36.71 -12.07
N ILE A 362 -23.69 -36.32 -10.80
CA ILE A 362 -23.48 -37.16 -9.62
C ILE A 362 -24.83 -37.67 -9.12
N THR A 363 -24.90 -38.95 -8.76
CA THR A 363 -26.15 -39.54 -8.27
C THR A 363 -26.52 -39.02 -6.87
N PRO A 364 -27.81 -38.97 -6.51
CA PRO A 364 -28.22 -38.63 -5.15
C PRO A 364 -27.57 -39.52 -4.08
N ALA A 365 -27.44 -40.82 -4.34
CA ALA A 365 -26.82 -41.78 -3.42
C ALA A 365 -25.35 -41.45 -3.15
N GLU A 366 -24.57 -41.17 -4.21
CA GLU A 366 -23.18 -40.78 -4.08
C GLU A 366 -23.04 -39.42 -3.38
N SER A 367 -23.84 -38.42 -3.79
CA SER A 367 -23.76 -37.07 -3.23
C SER A 367 -23.99 -37.03 -1.71
N LYS A 368 -24.85 -37.91 -1.16
CA LYS A 368 -25.12 -37.96 0.29
C LYS A 368 -23.91 -38.34 1.13
N ILE A 369 -23.01 -39.17 0.59
CA ILE A 369 -21.85 -39.68 1.32
C ILE A 369 -20.52 -39.04 0.89
N MET A 370 -20.58 -38.05 0.00
CA MET A 370 -19.43 -37.20 -0.35
C MET A 370 -19.13 -36.22 0.77
N ASP A 371 -17.86 -36.03 1.12
CA ASP A 371 -17.39 -34.94 1.96
C ASP A 371 -17.86 -33.60 1.35
N PRO A 372 -18.54 -32.73 2.13
CA PRO A 372 -18.88 -31.36 1.72
C PRO A 372 -17.74 -30.60 1.03
N GLN A 373 -16.49 -30.85 1.40
CA GLN A 373 -15.32 -30.24 0.77
C GLN A 373 -15.21 -30.60 -0.72
N GLN A 374 -15.55 -31.84 -1.12
CA GLN A 374 -15.60 -32.24 -2.53
C GLN A 374 -16.68 -31.50 -3.30
N ARG A 375 -17.84 -31.30 -2.68
CA ARG A 375 -19.00 -30.62 -3.27
C ARG A 375 -18.70 -29.14 -3.50
N VAL A 376 -18.16 -28.46 -2.47
CA VAL A 376 -17.75 -27.05 -2.55
C VAL A 376 -16.67 -26.84 -3.60
N VAL A 377 -15.67 -27.73 -3.69
CA VAL A 377 -14.62 -27.63 -4.72
C VAL A 377 -15.19 -27.74 -6.13
N LEU A 378 -16.20 -28.60 -6.36
CA LEU A 378 -16.88 -28.70 -7.65
C LEU A 378 -17.58 -27.39 -8.04
N GLU A 379 -18.39 -26.84 -7.13
CA GLU A 379 -19.14 -25.60 -7.38
C GLU A 379 -18.20 -24.40 -7.53
N VAL A 380 -17.36 -24.15 -6.54
CA VAL A 380 -16.47 -22.97 -6.50
C VAL A 380 -15.39 -23.05 -7.59
N GLY A 381 -14.84 -24.23 -7.83
CA GLY A 381 -13.87 -24.42 -8.91
C GLY A 381 -14.48 -24.17 -10.29
N TYR A 382 -15.73 -24.61 -10.52
CA TYR A 382 -16.43 -24.32 -11.76
C TYR A 382 -16.77 -22.83 -11.90
N GLU A 383 -17.20 -22.16 -10.83
CA GLU A 383 -17.42 -20.71 -10.80
C GLU A 383 -16.14 -19.92 -11.12
N ALA A 384 -14.99 -20.35 -10.59
CA ALA A 384 -13.69 -19.74 -10.89
C ALA A 384 -13.32 -19.87 -12.37
N LEU A 385 -13.55 -21.04 -12.97
CA LEU A 385 -13.37 -21.23 -14.41
C LEU A 385 -14.35 -20.40 -15.23
N PHE A 386 -15.63 -20.38 -14.83
CA PHE A 386 -16.67 -19.64 -15.51
C PHE A 386 -16.43 -18.12 -15.48
N SER A 387 -16.06 -17.55 -14.34
CA SER A 387 -15.67 -16.14 -14.21
C SER A 387 -14.44 -15.80 -15.07
N GLY A 388 -13.54 -16.77 -15.28
CA GLY A 388 -12.43 -16.67 -16.22
C GLY A 388 -12.79 -16.80 -17.71
N GLY A 389 -14.07 -16.96 -18.04
CA GLY A 389 -14.58 -17.12 -19.39
C GLY A 389 -14.48 -18.54 -19.97
N TYR A 390 -14.17 -19.54 -19.13
CA TYR A 390 -14.13 -20.95 -19.55
C TYR A 390 -15.55 -21.53 -19.52
N LYS A 391 -16.02 -21.97 -20.70
CA LYS A 391 -17.29 -22.68 -20.86
C LYS A 391 -17.04 -24.18 -20.94
N LYS A 392 -18.06 -25.01 -20.68
CA LYS A 392 -17.99 -26.48 -20.71
C LYS A 392 -17.25 -27.04 -21.94
N GLY A 393 -17.53 -26.51 -23.14
CA GLY A 393 -16.88 -26.96 -24.38
C GLY A 393 -15.38 -26.67 -24.47
N LYS A 394 -14.86 -25.67 -23.75
CA LYS A 394 -13.41 -25.38 -23.66
C LYS A 394 -12.72 -26.15 -22.53
N ILE A 395 -13.46 -26.62 -21.54
CA ILE A 395 -12.91 -27.35 -20.40
C ILE A 395 -12.79 -28.84 -20.73
N MET A 396 -13.80 -29.39 -21.42
CA MET A 396 -13.83 -30.80 -21.74
C MET A 396 -12.69 -31.15 -22.72
N ASN A 397 -11.90 -32.17 -22.37
CA ASN A 397 -10.68 -32.61 -23.06
C ASN A 397 -9.54 -31.58 -23.12
N SER A 398 -9.58 -30.50 -22.33
CA SER A 398 -8.47 -29.55 -22.27
C SER A 398 -7.29 -30.12 -21.49
N LEU A 399 -6.09 -29.61 -21.79
CA LEU A 399 -4.92 -29.82 -20.92
C LEU A 399 -4.94 -28.82 -19.73
N GLY A 400 -6.08 -28.72 -19.05
CA GLY A 400 -6.24 -27.94 -17.83
C GLY A 400 -5.83 -28.76 -16.61
N GLY A 401 -5.01 -28.18 -15.72
CA GLY A 401 -4.60 -28.82 -14.46
C GLY A 401 -5.47 -28.40 -13.26
N MET A 402 -5.60 -29.29 -12.28
CA MET A 402 -6.22 -29.03 -10.97
C MET A 402 -5.17 -29.21 -9.87
N TYR A 403 -4.90 -28.15 -9.11
CA TYR A 403 -4.00 -28.15 -7.97
C TYR A 403 -4.76 -27.66 -6.75
N LEU A 404 -5.01 -28.57 -5.80
CA LEU A 404 -5.81 -28.27 -4.62
C LEU A 404 -4.96 -28.39 -3.36
N GLY A 405 -4.77 -27.28 -2.65
CA GLY A 405 -4.35 -27.32 -1.26
C GLY A 405 -5.47 -27.93 -0.41
N TYR A 406 -5.28 -29.14 0.07
CA TYR A 406 -6.23 -29.75 1.00
C TYR A 406 -5.85 -29.35 2.43
N GLY A 407 -6.83 -28.90 3.19
CA GLY A 407 -6.60 -28.41 4.54
C GLY A 407 -6.06 -29.49 5.48
N THR A 408 -5.37 -29.04 6.50
CA THR A 408 -4.55 -29.81 7.44
C THR A 408 -5.25 -31.05 8.02
N GLY A 409 -4.56 -32.20 7.94
CA GLY A 409 -4.96 -33.47 8.57
C GLY A 409 -6.08 -34.25 7.88
N ASN A 410 -6.42 -35.40 8.45
CA ASN A 410 -7.60 -36.16 8.01
C ASN A 410 -8.85 -35.28 8.11
N SER A 411 -9.71 -35.33 7.08
CA SER A 411 -11.00 -34.65 7.11
C SER A 411 -11.80 -35.02 8.36
N ASP A 412 -12.29 -34.00 9.08
CA ASP A 412 -13.23 -34.16 10.19
C ASP A 412 -14.54 -34.84 9.74
N PHE A 413 -14.77 -34.99 8.43
CA PHE A 413 -15.90 -35.71 7.86
C PHE A 413 -16.02 -37.16 8.37
N GLY A 414 -14.91 -37.81 8.72
CA GLY A 414 -14.92 -39.14 9.34
C GLY A 414 -15.46 -39.15 10.78
N HIS A 415 -15.56 -37.99 11.42
CA HIS A 415 -16.00 -37.80 12.81
C HIS A 415 -17.38 -37.14 12.92
N VAL A 416 -18.02 -36.83 11.79
CA VAL A 416 -19.41 -36.35 11.78
C VAL A 416 -20.32 -37.54 12.05
N GLU A 417 -21.33 -37.35 12.92
CA GLU A 417 -22.36 -38.35 13.16
C GLU A 417 -23.09 -38.65 11.84
N ARG A 418 -22.99 -39.91 11.37
CA ARG A 418 -23.65 -40.35 10.14
C ARG A 418 -25.01 -40.96 10.49
N THR A 419 -26.06 -40.44 9.86
CA THR A 419 -27.42 -41.00 9.97
C THR A 419 -27.69 -42.11 8.94
N SER A 420 -26.67 -42.60 8.24
CA SER A 420 -26.85 -43.51 7.10
C SER A 420 -26.97 -44.97 7.51
N ASP A 421 -27.99 -45.64 6.99
CA ASP A 421 -28.10 -47.10 6.95
C ASP A 421 -26.82 -47.67 6.30
N GLY A 422 -26.14 -48.62 6.94
CA GLY A 422 -24.81 -49.13 6.54
C GLY A 422 -24.69 -49.67 5.11
N ALA A 423 -25.79 -49.81 4.37
CA ALA A 423 -25.81 -50.13 2.94
C ALA A 423 -25.34 -48.96 2.04
N ALA A 424 -25.52 -47.70 2.47
CA ALA A 424 -25.06 -46.51 1.74
C ALA A 424 -23.54 -46.29 1.84
N GLU A 425 -22.89 -46.87 2.85
CA GLU A 425 -21.42 -46.87 3.00
C GLU A 425 -20.71 -47.84 2.04
N GLY A 426 -21.45 -48.56 1.18
CA GLY A 426 -20.93 -49.48 0.18
C GLY A 426 -20.01 -48.85 -0.88
N SER A 427 -20.32 -49.01 -2.17
CA SER A 427 -19.37 -48.76 -3.28
C SER A 427 -18.74 -47.36 -3.35
N PHE A 428 -19.33 -46.34 -2.72
CA PHE A 428 -18.84 -44.95 -2.76
C PHE A 428 -18.13 -44.51 -1.47
N GLY A 429 -18.17 -45.31 -0.38
CA GLY A 429 -17.62 -44.91 0.92
C GLY A 429 -16.12 -44.65 0.88
N ALA A 430 -15.39 -45.43 0.07
CA ALA A 430 -13.95 -45.29 -0.11
C ALA A 430 -13.54 -43.96 -0.79
N THR A 431 -14.39 -43.40 -1.65
CA THR A 431 -14.09 -42.16 -2.39
C THR A 431 -14.69 -40.92 -1.74
N GLY A 432 -15.73 -41.09 -0.91
CA GLY A 432 -16.47 -39.99 -0.29
C GLY A 432 -15.63 -39.06 0.57
N GLY A 433 -14.67 -39.57 1.34
CA GLY A 433 -13.81 -38.77 2.24
C GLY A 433 -12.38 -38.53 1.78
N SER A 434 -12.00 -38.95 0.57
CA SER A 434 -10.59 -38.92 0.13
C SER A 434 -10.15 -37.53 -0.36
N ALA A 435 -9.03 -37.04 0.19
CA ALA A 435 -8.40 -35.78 -0.24
C ALA A 435 -7.98 -35.82 -1.73
N ALA A 436 -7.36 -36.91 -2.18
CA ALA A 436 -6.98 -37.08 -3.58
C ALA A 436 -8.19 -37.07 -4.53
N ILE A 437 -9.30 -37.70 -4.10
CA ILE A 437 -10.55 -37.69 -4.88
C ILE A 437 -11.14 -36.28 -4.97
N THR A 438 -10.91 -35.41 -3.99
CA THR A 438 -11.39 -34.01 -4.04
C THR A 438 -10.88 -33.28 -5.28
N ALA A 439 -9.58 -33.40 -5.61
CA ALA A 439 -9.02 -32.86 -6.85
C ALA A 439 -9.41 -33.69 -8.09
N ASN A 440 -9.30 -35.03 -7.99
CA ASN A 440 -9.49 -35.92 -9.14
C ASN A 440 -10.93 -35.96 -9.65
N ARG A 441 -11.91 -35.84 -8.75
CA ARG A 441 -13.32 -35.77 -9.09
C ARG A 441 -13.62 -34.50 -9.88
N PHE A 442 -13.00 -33.37 -9.53
CA PHE A 442 -13.13 -32.12 -10.29
C PHE A 442 -12.70 -32.30 -11.74
N SER A 443 -11.48 -32.82 -11.94
CA SER A 443 -10.93 -33.09 -13.26
C SER A 443 -11.76 -34.11 -14.04
N PHE A 444 -12.23 -35.17 -13.37
CA PHE A 444 -13.06 -36.22 -13.97
C PHE A 444 -14.41 -35.67 -14.46
N VAL A 445 -15.15 -34.96 -13.61
CA VAL A 445 -16.50 -34.46 -13.92
C VAL A 445 -16.46 -33.42 -15.05
N LEU A 446 -15.42 -32.58 -15.10
CA LEU A 446 -15.27 -31.56 -16.13
C LEU A 446 -14.52 -32.05 -17.39
N GLY A 447 -13.97 -33.27 -17.37
CA GLY A 447 -13.27 -33.88 -18.49
C GLY A 447 -11.87 -33.32 -18.75
N MET A 448 -11.23 -32.72 -17.74
CA MET A 448 -9.87 -32.17 -17.84
C MET A 448 -8.82 -33.28 -17.92
N LYS A 449 -7.75 -33.05 -18.69
CA LYS A 449 -6.68 -34.03 -18.97
C LYS A 449 -5.31 -33.63 -18.41
N GLY A 450 -5.19 -32.45 -17.81
CA GLY A 450 -3.96 -32.03 -17.14
C GLY A 450 -3.74 -32.73 -15.80
N PRO A 451 -2.64 -32.41 -15.10
CA PRO A 451 -2.35 -32.95 -13.77
C PRO A 451 -3.47 -32.61 -12.79
N SER A 452 -3.81 -33.57 -11.93
CA SER A 452 -4.84 -33.42 -10.90
C SER A 452 -4.26 -33.85 -9.56
N ILE A 453 -3.97 -32.87 -8.70
CA ILE A 453 -3.15 -33.07 -7.50
C ILE A 453 -3.82 -32.41 -6.31
N ALA A 454 -4.02 -33.18 -5.24
CA ALA A 454 -4.23 -32.67 -3.90
C ALA A 454 -2.87 -32.61 -3.18
N VAL A 455 -2.57 -31.48 -2.55
CA VAL A 455 -1.31 -31.26 -1.82
C VAL A 455 -1.62 -30.81 -0.39
N ASP A 456 -0.81 -31.32 0.55
CA ASP A 456 -0.86 -30.92 1.95
C ASP A 456 0.55 -30.45 2.38
N ALA A 457 0.63 -29.18 2.71
CA ALA A 457 1.76 -28.49 3.34
C ALA A 457 1.22 -27.61 4.49
N GLU A 458 0.24 -28.15 5.23
CA GLU A 458 -0.43 -27.47 6.33
C GLU A 458 -1.05 -26.11 5.90
N ASP A 459 -0.82 -25.05 6.67
CA ASP A 459 -1.34 -23.70 6.36
C ASP A 459 -0.82 -23.12 5.03
N ALA A 460 0.25 -23.69 4.46
CA ALA A 460 0.82 -23.25 3.20
C ALA A 460 0.24 -23.99 1.97
N SER A 461 -0.64 -24.99 2.16
CA SER A 461 -1.20 -25.84 1.09
C SER A 461 -1.77 -25.06 -0.09
N ALA A 462 -2.56 -24.02 0.17
CA ALA A 462 -3.19 -23.23 -0.89
C ALA A 462 -2.15 -22.48 -1.74
N LEU A 463 -1.12 -21.89 -1.12
CA LEU A 463 -0.06 -21.18 -1.83
C LEU A 463 0.87 -22.15 -2.58
N LEU A 464 1.12 -23.33 -2.02
CA LEU A 464 1.87 -24.37 -2.71
C LEU A 464 1.12 -24.85 -3.97
N SER A 465 -0.21 -24.99 -3.90
CA SER A 465 -1.01 -25.31 -5.09
C SER A 465 -0.87 -24.26 -6.20
N VAL A 466 -0.82 -22.97 -5.84
CA VAL A 466 -0.60 -21.87 -6.79
C VAL A 466 0.78 -21.96 -7.41
N HIS A 467 1.81 -22.21 -6.59
CA HIS A 467 3.17 -22.41 -7.09
C HIS A 467 3.26 -23.56 -8.10
N MET A 468 2.71 -24.72 -7.76
CA MET A 468 2.69 -25.90 -8.64
C MET A 468 1.92 -25.63 -9.94
N GLY A 469 0.77 -24.97 -9.85
CA GLY A 469 -0.03 -24.65 -11.04
C GLY A 469 0.64 -23.63 -11.96
N CYS A 470 1.33 -22.62 -11.42
CA CYS A 470 2.15 -21.70 -12.19
C CYS A 470 3.31 -22.42 -12.89
N GLU A 471 3.97 -23.34 -12.18
CA GLU A 471 5.05 -24.15 -12.73
C GLU A 471 4.61 -25.05 -13.89
N ALA A 472 3.37 -25.55 -13.84
CA ALA A 472 2.80 -26.38 -14.89
C ALA A 472 2.37 -25.61 -16.15
N LEU A 473 2.22 -24.28 -16.06
CA LEU A 473 2.00 -23.41 -17.22
C LEU A 473 3.31 -23.12 -17.97
N HIS A 474 4.47 -23.37 -17.34
CA HIS A 474 5.75 -23.24 -17.99
C HIS A 474 6.04 -24.47 -18.86
N SER A 475 6.44 -24.25 -20.11
CA SER A 475 6.99 -25.32 -20.94
C SER A 475 8.37 -25.72 -20.41
N LYS A 476 8.44 -26.78 -19.60
CA LYS A 476 9.70 -27.32 -19.06
C LYS A 476 10.01 -28.69 -19.66
N GLY A 477 11.12 -28.77 -20.38
CA GLY A 477 11.59 -30.01 -20.98
C GLY A 477 10.64 -30.52 -22.07
N ARG A 478 10.28 -31.82 -22.02
CA ARG A 478 9.39 -32.47 -23.00
C ARG A 478 7.92 -32.53 -22.57
N ALA A 479 7.60 -32.06 -21.36
CA ALA A 479 6.22 -32.05 -20.89
C ALA A 479 5.43 -30.96 -21.62
N LEU A 480 4.18 -31.28 -22.00
CA LEU A 480 3.27 -30.27 -22.53
C LEU A 480 2.91 -29.30 -21.40
N ALA A 481 3.00 -28.00 -21.68
CA ALA A 481 2.53 -26.97 -20.76
C ALA A 481 1.00 -27.00 -20.69
N ASN A 482 0.45 -26.85 -19.48
CA ASN A 482 -0.99 -26.75 -19.30
C ASN A 482 -1.55 -25.52 -20.04
N GLU A 483 -2.78 -25.63 -20.56
CA GLU A 483 -3.50 -24.49 -21.15
C GLU A 483 -3.97 -23.50 -20.07
N PHE A 484 -4.31 -24.04 -18.90
CA PHE A 484 -4.66 -23.31 -17.69
C PHE A 484 -4.46 -24.21 -16.47
N SER A 485 -4.32 -23.60 -15.30
CA SER A 485 -4.25 -24.32 -14.03
C SER A 485 -5.30 -23.71 -13.09
N LEU A 486 -6.19 -24.54 -12.56
CA LEU A 486 -7.04 -24.16 -11.44
C LEU A 486 -6.28 -24.46 -10.15
N CYS A 487 -6.07 -23.43 -9.34
CA CYS A 487 -5.35 -23.52 -8.07
C CYS A 487 -6.25 -22.98 -6.95
N GLY A 488 -6.18 -23.59 -5.77
CA GLY A 488 -6.99 -23.13 -4.64
C GLY A 488 -6.75 -23.94 -3.38
N GLY A 489 -7.51 -23.63 -2.33
CA GLY A 489 -7.49 -24.35 -1.08
C GLY A 489 -8.90 -24.64 -0.57
N ILE A 490 -9.07 -25.75 0.15
CA ILE A 490 -10.32 -26.09 0.83
C ILE A 490 -10.05 -26.51 2.28
N LYS A 491 -10.79 -25.93 3.22
CA LYS A 491 -10.89 -26.41 4.60
C LYS A 491 -12.29 -26.12 5.10
N LEU A 492 -12.99 -27.16 5.55
CA LEU A 492 -14.19 -27.06 6.36
C LEU A 492 -13.92 -27.73 7.70
N ASN A 493 -14.39 -27.11 8.80
CA ASN A 493 -14.42 -27.80 10.10
C ASN A 493 -15.86 -28.29 10.29
N LEU A 494 -16.02 -29.61 10.30
CA LEU A 494 -17.31 -30.28 10.32
C LEU A 494 -17.65 -30.85 11.70
N SER A 495 -16.67 -30.92 12.61
CA SER A 495 -16.85 -31.39 13.98
C SER A 495 -15.90 -30.67 14.94
N ALA A 496 -16.16 -30.77 16.25
CA ALA A 496 -15.25 -30.30 17.29
C ALA A 496 -14.06 -31.24 17.56
N PHE A 497 -13.96 -32.38 16.86
CA PHE A 497 -13.08 -33.50 17.21
C PHE A 497 -11.61 -33.12 17.45
N TYR A 498 -11.07 -32.17 16.68
CA TYR A 498 -9.67 -31.76 16.82
C TYR A 498 -9.42 -30.57 17.75
N TRP A 499 -10.45 -29.92 18.27
CA TRP A 499 -10.29 -28.70 19.08
C TRP A 499 -9.59 -28.96 20.42
N PRO A 500 -9.92 -30.03 21.19
CA PRO A 500 -9.20 -30.35 22.43
C PRO A 500 -7.69 -30.58 22.22
N GLN A 501 -7.31 -31.25 21.14
CA GLN A 501 -5.90 -31.53 20.80
C GLN A 501 -5.19 -30.23 20.39
N ARG A 502 -5.84 -29.35 19.63
CA ARG A 502 -5.30 -28.03 19.27
C ARG A 502 -5.12 -27.14 20.49
N GLN A 503 -6.01 -27.22 21.48
CA GLN A 503 -5.82 -26.57 22.77
C GLN A 503 -4.65 -27.16 23.54
N ALA A 504 -4.53 -28.48 23.62
CA ALA A 504 -3.41 -29.15 24.27
C ALA A 504 -2.06 -28.73 23.68
N ALA A 505 -2.02 -28.48 22.37
CA ALA A 505 -0.84 -27.96 21.65
C ALA A 505 -0.63 -26.44 21.81
N GLY A 506 -1.55 -25.71 22.45
CA GLY A 506 -1.46 -24.26 22.65
C GLY A 506 -1.78 -23.43 21.40
N TRP A 507 -2.48 -23.99 20.41
CA TRP A 507 -2.75 -23.30 19.13
C TRP A 507 -4.00 -22.41 19.16
N LEU A 508 -4.91 -22.63 20.11
CA LEU A 508 -6.19 -21.91 20.17
C LEU A 508 -6.09 -20.64 21.02
N SER A 509 -6.73 -19.57 20.54
CA SER A 509 -6.91 -18.32 21.29
C SER A 509 -8.11 -18.43 22.22
N LYS A 510 -7.95 -18.05 23.50
CA LYS A 510 -9.06 -18.03 24.47
C LYS A 510 -10.18 -17.07 24.08
N VAL A 511 -9.82 -15.96 23.44
CA VAL A 511 -10.78 -14.97 22.93
C VAL A 511 -11.48 -15.50 21.67
N GLY A 512 -10.90 -16.49 20.99
CA GLY A 512 -11.40 -17.00 19.71
C GLY A 512 -11.22 -15.98 18.58
N ARG A 513 -10.09 -15.25 18.61
CA ARG A 513 -9.67 -14.25 17.61
C ARG A 513 -8.18 -14.39 17.30
N CYS A 514 -7.81 -14.06 16.06
CA CYS A 514 -6.42 -13.90 15.62
C CYS A 514 -6.07 -12.41 15.70
N GLN A 515 -5.09 -12.04 16.54
CA GLN A 515 -4.68 -10.65 16.79
C GLN A 515 -3.34 -10.34 16.15
#